data_AF-A0A920LNH8-F1
#
_entry.id   AF-A0A920LNH8-F1
#
_cell.length_a   1.000
_cell.length_b   1.000
_cell.length_c   1.000
_cell.angle_alpha   90.00
_cell.angle_beta   90.00
_cell.angle_gamma   90.00
#
_symmetry.space_group_name_H-M   'P 1'
#
loop_
_entity.id
_entity.type
_entity.pdbx_description
1 polymer ?
#
loop_
_entity_poly.entity_id
_entity_poly.type
_entity_poly.pdbx_seq_one_letter_code
_entity_poly.pdbx_strand_id
1 'polypeptide(L)'
;MIRTFAAALAALGEIYVGDAFSCTHRAHASVEALPRLMEVATAGRSLGEELTALHNALADPARPVAAIVGGAKVSTKLQVLENLVTSVDILILGGGMANTFLLARGQDVGASLVEADMVDTARAIEASAKANGCHIVLPKISLWPANLPRMFRIGWPGPVMSARAR
;
A
#
# COMPACT_ATOMS: atom_id res chain seq x y z
N MET A 1 33.60 -4.65 6.74
CA MET A 1 33.45 -3.92 5.45
C MET A 1 32.59 -2.67 5.59
N ILE A 2 31.29 -2.76 5.93
CA ILE A 2 30.39 -1.58 6.08
C ILE A 2 30.93 -0.54 7.08
N ARG A 3 31.35 -0.97 8.28
CA ARG A 3 31.89 -0.06 9.31
C ARG A 3 33.18 0.63 8.90
N THR A 4 34.09 -0.09 8.24
CA THR A 4 35.37 0.45 7.75
C THR A 4 35.14 1.54 6.70
N PHE A 5 34.20 1.29 5.77
CA PHE A 5 33.86 2.28 4.75
C PHE A 5 33.13 3.50 5.34
N ALA A 6 32.21 3.28 6.30
CA ALA A 6 31.55 4.37 7.01
C ALA A 6 32.53 5.25 7.80
N ALA A 7 33.56 4.67 8.42
CA ALA A 7 34.62 5.43 9.10
C ALA A 7 35.44 6.27 8.10
N ALA A 8 35.75 5.74 6.92
CA ALA A 8 36.41 6.49 5.87
C ALA A 8 35.56 7.68 5.38
N LEU A 9 34.23 7.50 5.28
CA LEU A 9 33.30 8.59 4.96
C LEU A 9 33.22 9.63 6.08
N ALA A 10 33.19 9.20 7.34
CA ALA A 10 33.13 10.09 8.50
C ALA A 10 34.35 10.99 8.60
N ALA A 11 35.52 10.53 8.15
CA ALA A 11 36.73 11.36 8.12
C ALA A 11 36.69 12.50 7.06
N LEU A 12 35.71 12.50 6.16
CA LEU A 12 35.60 13.50 5.08
C LEU A 12 34.76 14.73 5.44
N GLY A 13 34.11 14.75 6.60
CA GLY A 13 33.25 15.86 7.00
C GLY A 13 32.88 15.85 8.47
N GLU A 14 32.24 16.92 8.92
CA GLU A 14 31.92 17.14 10.34
C GLU A 14 30.42 16.92 10.63
N ILE A 15 29.57 17.13 9.62
CA ILE A 15 28.11 17.07 9.74
C ILE A 15 27.55 16.10 8.71
N TYR A 16 26.67 15.21 9.16
CA TYR A 16 25.86 14.36 8.30
C TYR A 16 24.46 14.93 8.12
N VAL A 17 24.01 15.01 6.87
CA VAL A 17 22.63 15.37 6.52
C VAL A 17 22.02 14.24 5.68
N GLY A 18 21.09 13.50 6.27
CA GLY A 18 20.35 12.45 5.56
C GLY A 18 19.14 13.05 4.84
N ASP A 19 19.21 13.19 3.52
CA ASP A 19 18.10 13.77 2.73
C ASP A 19 17.55 12.84 1.64
N ALA A 20 17.73 11.53 1.82
CA ALA A 20 17.35 10.51 0.84
C ALA A 20 16.37 9.47 1.42
N PHE A 21 15.10 9.85 1.58
CA PHE A 21 14.05 8.99 2.16
C PHE A 21 13.94 7.61 1.47
N SER A 22 14.03 7.57 0.14
CA SER A 22 13.92 6.32 -0.63
C SER A 22 14.94 5.25 -0.23
N CYS A 23 16.06 5.62 0.40
CA CYS A 23 17.12 4.72 0.84
C CYS A 23 17.07 4.38 2.33
N THR A 24 16.30 5.10 3.15
CA THR A 24 16.36 5.00 4.63
C THR A 24 15.95 3.64 5.17
N HIS A 25 15.16 2.88 4.41
CA HIS A 25 14.77 1.51 4.75
C HIS A 25 15.91 0.48 4.61
N ARG A 26 17.11 0.88 4.19
CA ARG A 26 18.27 0.00 3.99
C ARG A 26 19.44 0.37 4.90
N ALA A 27 19.97 -0.64 5.60
CA ALA A 27 21.13 -0.49 6.47
C ALA A 27 22.45 -0.48 5.67
N HIS A 28 22.71 0.60 4.94
CA HIS A 28 23.97 0.81 4.19
C HIS A 28 24.94 1.73 4.94
N ALA A 29 26.21 1.69 4.53
CA ALA A 29 27.28 2.47 5.15
C ALA A 29 26.96 3.98 5.21
N SER A 30 26.49 4.57 4.11
CA SER A 30 26.17 6.00 4.01
C SER A 30 24.79 6.40 4.55
N VAL A 31 23.95 5.43 4.92
CA VAL A 31 22.55 5.69 5.33
C VAL A 31 22.36 5.42 6.81
N GLU A 32 22.92 4.32 7.32
CA GLU A 32 22.67 3.85 8.69
C GLU A 32 23.93 3.90 9.55
N ALA A 33 25.08 3.47 9.01
CA ALA A 33 26.30 3.37 9.81
C ALA A 33 27.00 4.73 10.00
N LEU A 34 27.10 5.53 8.93
CA LEU A 34 27.72 6.85 8.95
C LEU A 34 27.08 7.81 9.97
N PRO A 35 25.75 8.06 10.00
CA PRO A 35 25.18 8.98 10.98
C PRO A 35 25.45 8.62 12.44
N ARG A 36 25.69 7.33 12.75
CA ARG A 36 26.06 6.89 14.11
C ARG A 36 27.50 7.19 14.50
N LEU A 37 28.37 7.44 13.51
CA LEU A 37 29.79 7.76 13.72
C LEU A 37 30.04 9.26 13.74
N MET A 38 29.07 10.07 13.34
CA MET A 38 29.19 11.53 13.21
C MET A 38 28.75 12.19 14.51
N GLU A 39 29.45 13.25 14.92
CA GLU A 39 29.08 14.03 16.10
C GLU A 39 27.73 14.75 15.90
N VAL A 40 27.52 15.28 14.69
CA VAL A 40 26.26 15.91 14.29
C VAL A 40 25.66 15.15 13.11
N ALA A 41 24.49 14.56 13.33
CA ALA A 41 23.70 13.89 12.29
C ALA A 41 22.26 14.41 12.32
N THR A 42 21.78 14.88 11.17
CA THR A 42 20.43 15.46 11.04
C THR A 42 19.71 14.94 9.80
N ALA A 43 18.38 15.03 9.82
CA ALA A 43 17.57 14.88 8.62
C ALA A 43 17.63 16.16 7.78
N GLY A 44 17.76 16.01 6.46
CA GLY A 44 17.56 17.10 5.52
C GLY A 44 16.09 17.49 5.42
N ARG A 45 15.80 18.54 4.64
CA ARG A 45 14.44 19.07 4.49
C ARG A 45 13.51 18.09 3.79
N SER A 46 13.96 17.47 2.71
CA SER A 46 13.16 16.50 1.95
C SER A 46 12.81 15.29 2.82
N LEU A 47 13.78 14.79 3.60
CA LEU A 47 13.51 13.71 4.56
C LEU A 47 12.54 14.15 5.66
N GLY A 48 12.73 15.35 6.22
CA GLY A 48 11.86 15.90 7.27
C GLY A 48 10.42 16.12 6.80
N GLU A 49 10.24 16.65 5.58
CA GLU A 49 8.93 16.87 4.95
C GLU A 49 8.21 15.53 4.71
N GLU A 50 8.90 14.52 4.18
CA GLU A 50 8.32 13.20 3.95
C GLU A 50 7.92 12.52 5.26
N LEU A 51 8.77 12.57 6.30
CA LEU A 51 8.45 12.04 7.61
C LEU A 51 7.25 12.74 8.24
N THR A 52 7.15 14.06 8.07
CA THR A 52 6.01 14.85 8.56
C THR A 52 4.73 14.47 7.82
N ALA A 53 4.78 14.34 6.49
CA ALA A 53 3.64 13.92 5.69
C ALA A 53 3.16 12.51 6.07
N LEU A 54 4.09 11.57 6.26
CA LEU A 54 3.76 10.21 6.70
C LEU A 54 3.17 10.19 8.12
N HIS A 55 3.72 10.98 9.04
CA HIS A 55 3.21 11.09 10.40
C HIS A 55 1.76 11.62 10.41
N ASN A 56 1.51 12.69 9.66
CA ASN A 56 0.18 13.28 9.54
C ASN A 56 -0.81 12.38 8.79
N ALA A 57 -0.34 11.44 7.97
CA ALA A 57 -1.23 10.50 7.25
C ALA A 57 -1.54 9.23 8.04
N LEU A 58 -0.62 8.76 8.90
CA LEU A 58 -0.68 7.43 9.52
C LEU A 58 -0.75 7.44 11.05
N ALA A 59 -0.05 8.38 11.71
CA ALA A 59 0.09 8.39 13.16
C ALA A 59 -0.89 9.35 13.85
N ASP A 60 -1.05 10.57 13.30
CA ASP A 60 -2.00 11.57 13.78
C ASP A 60 -2.83 12.17 12.63
N PRO A 61 -3.66 11.36 11.95
CA PRO A 61 -4.46 11.85 10.84
C PRO A 61 -5.65 12.67 11.29
N ALA A 62 -5.86 13.80 10.61
CA ALA A 62 -7.14 14.50 10.67
C ALA A 62 -8.23 13.59 10.10
N ARG A 63 -9.21 13.23 10.94
CA ARG A 63 -10.27 12.30 10.58
C ARG A 63 -11.48 13.00 9.94
N PRO A 64 -12.18 12.35 8.99
CA PRO A 64 -11.97 10.97 8.54
C PRO A 64 -10.79 10.82 7.56
N VAL A 65 -10.01 9.74 7.72
CA VAL A 65 -8.90 9.39 6.82
C VAL A 65 -9.25 8.18 5.96
N ALA A 66 -8.93 8.28 4.67
CA ALA A 66 -9.14 7.22 3.70
C ALA A 66 -7.82 6.78 3.08
N ALA A 67 -7.64 5.47 2.93
CA ALA A 67 -6.54 4.88 2.17
C ALA A 67 -7.06 4.19 0.91
N ILE A 68 -6.34 4.35 -0.20
CA ILE A 68 -6.62 3.66 -1.46
C ILE A 68 -5.49 2.67 -1.72
N VAL A 69 -5.83 1.38 -1.82
CA VAL A 69 -4.87 0.32 -2.11
C VAL A 69 -5.30 -0.44 -3.35
N GLY A 70 -4.55 -0.25 -4.43
CA GLY A 70 -4.71 -1.00 -5.67
C GLY A 70 -3.58 -2.02 -5.84
N GLY A 71 -3.86 -3.17 -6.45
CA GLY A 71 -2.82 -4.15 -6.77
C GLY A 71 -3.33 -5.41 -7.46
N ALA A 72 -2.40 -6.16 -8.05
CA ALA A 72 -2.68 -7.44 -8.68
C ALA A 72 -2.98 -8.57 -7.67
N LYS A 73 -2.36 -8.51 -6.49
CA LYS A 73 -2.33 -9.57 -5.49
C LYS A 73 -2.57 -8.98 -4.09
N VAL A 74 -3.37 -9.67 -3.29
CA VAL A 74 -3.51 -9.47 -1.83
C VAL A 74 -2.20 -9.83 -1.13
N SER A 75 -1.61 -10.97 -1.51
CA SER A 75 -0.43 -11.57 -0.85
C SER A 75 0.76 -10.61 -0.70
N THR A 76 1.00 -9.77 -1.70
CA THR A 76 2.12 -8.82 -1.72
C THR A 76 1.90 -7.56 -0.86
N LYS A 77 0.69 -7.37 -0.33
CA LYS A 77 0.30 -6.18 0.44
C LYS A 77 -0.43 -6.51 1.74
N LEU A 78 -0.35 -7.75 2.22
CA LEU A 78 -1.04 -8.19 3.44
C LEU A 78 -0.72 -7.32 4.64
N GLN A 79 0.56 -7.14 4.94
CA GLN A 79 1.00 -6.33 6.08
C GLN A 79 0.51 -4.88 5.96
N VAL A 80 0.45 -4.34 4.74
CA VAL A 80 -0.10 -2.99 4.51
C VAL A 80 -1.59 -2.96 4.80
N LEU A 81 -2.36 -3.95 4.34
CA LEU A 81 -3.79 -4.01 4.62
C LEU A 81 -4.08 -4.18 6.12
N GLU A 82 -3.37 -5.08 6.80
CA GLU A 82 -3.48 -5.33 8.24
C GLU A 82 -3.22 -4.06 9.06
N ASN A 83 -2.19 -3.29 8.70
CA ASN A 83 -1.88 -2.02 9.36
C ASN A 83 -2.88 -0.92 9.03
N LEU A 84 -3.40 -0.87 7.80
CA LEU A 84 -4.32 0.18 7.39
C LEU A 84 -5.69 0.00 8.02
N VAL A 85 -6.22 -1.22 8.09
CA VAL A 85 -7.57 -1.44 8.67
C VAL A 85 -7.68 -1.07 10.15
N THR A 86 -6.55 -0.95 10.86
CA THR A 86 -6.52 -0.47 12.25
C THR A 86 -6.34 1.05 12.37
N SER A 87 -5.88 1.71 11.31
CA SER A 87 -5.41 3.10 11.37
C SER A 87 -6.27 4.07 10.56
N VAL A 88 -7.06 3.57 9.59
CA VAL A 88 -7.90 4.41 8.72
C VAL A 88 -9.38 4.17 8.90
N ASP A 89 -10.19 5.20 8.66
CA ASP A 89 -11.65 5.09 8.74
C ASP A 89 -12.25 4.45 7.47
N ILE A 90 -11.58 4.62 6.32
CA ILE A 90 -12.05 4.09 5.03
C ILE A 90 -10.91 3.44 4.26
N LEU A 91 -11.09 2.19 3.82
CA LEU A 91 -10.15 1.48 2.96
C LEU A 91 -10.79 1.17 1.61
N ILE A 92 -10.29 1.78 0.55
CA ILE A 92 -10.77 1.60 -0.83
C ILE A 92 -9.84 0.63 -1.55
N LEU A 93 -10.38 -0.50 -2.00
CA LEU A 93 -9.60 -1.53 -2.70
C LEU A 93 -9.85 -1.50 -4.20
N GLY A 94 -8.79 -1.68 -4.99
CA GLY A 94 -8.85 -1.74 -6.46
C GLY A 94 -8.01 -2.87 -7.06
N GLY A 95 -8.33 -3.25 -8.30
CA GLY A 95 -7.60 -4.26 -9.07
C GLY A 95 -7.90 -5.71 -8.65
N GLY A 96 -6.94 -6.62 -8.88
CA GLY A 96 -7.10 -8.05 -8.56
C GLY A 96 -7.28 -8.33 -7.06
N MET A 97 -6.73 -7.47 -6.21
CA MET A 97 -6.99 -7.51 -4.78
C MET A 97 -8.47 -7.29 -4.46
N ALA A 98 -9.11 -6.26 -5.05
CA ALA A 98 -10.54 -6.02 -4.86
C ALA A 98 -11.37 -7.24 -5.30
N ASN A 99 -11.01 -7.89 -6.40
CA ASN A 99 -11.67 -9.11 -6.87
C ASN A 99 -11.58 -10.25 -5.85
N THR A 100 -10.47 -10.36 -5.13
CA THR A 100 -10.31 -11.38 -4.08
C THR A 100 -11.26 -11.12 -2.91
N PHE A 101 -11.48 -9.86 -2.55
CA PHE A 101 -12.49 -9.48 -1.55
C PHE A 101 -13.92 -9.67 -2.08
N LEU A 102 -14.19 -9.39 -3.36
CA LEU A 102 -15.50 -9.66 -3.97
C LEU A 102 -15.81 -11.16 -3.97
N LEU A 103 -14.82 -12.00 -4.32
CA LEU A 103 -14.92 -13.46 -4.23
C LEU A 103 -15.15 -13.92 -2.78
N ALA A 104 -14.46 -13.32 -1.80
CA ALA A 104 -14.66 -13.61 -0.38
C ALA A 104 -16.08 -13.33 0.12
N ARG A 105 -16.75 -12.31 -0.45
CA ARG A 105 -18.17 -11.98 -0.25
C ARG A 105 -19.14 -12.85 -1.08
N GLY A 106 -18.64 -13.84 -1.80
CA GLY A 106 -19.44 -14.77 -2.60
C GLY A 106 -19.89 -14.22 -3.95
N GLN A 107 -19.25 -13.15 -4.46
CA GLN A 107 -19.54 -12.66 -5.81
C GLN A 107 -18.81 -13.48 -6.86
N ASP A 108 -19.49 -13.72 -7.99
CA ASP A 108 -18.86 -14.32 -9.17
C ASP A 108 -17.87 -13.33 -9.80
N VAL A 109 -16.59 -13.68 -9.81
CA VAL A 109 -15.53 -12.86 -10.41
C VAL A 109 -15.10 -13.33 -11.80
N GLY A 110 -15.71 -14.41 -12.31
CA GLY A 110 -15.32 -15.03 -13.57
C GLY A 110 -13.81 -15.36 -13.61
N ALA A 111 -13.19 -15.10 -14.74
CA ALA A 111 -11.76 -15.25 -14.99
C ALA A 111 -10.97 -13.96 -14.71
N SER A 112 -11.49 -13.08 -13.85
CA SER A 112 -10.75 -11.91 -13.41
C SER A 112 -9.55 -12.31 -12.57
N LEU A 113 -8.51 -11.49 -12.58
CA LEU A 113 -7.34 -11.70 -11.73
C LEU A 113 -7.77 -11.74 -10.26
N VAL A 114 -7.50 -12.86 -9.58
CA VAL A 114 -7.89 -13.13 -8.20
C VAL A 114 -6.90 -14.11 -7.56
N GLU A 115 -6.73 -14.04 -6.24
CA GLU A 115 -5.99 -15.02 -5.45
C GLU A 115 -6.99 -15.86 -4.62
N ALA A 116 -7.47 -16.97 -5.19
CA ALA A 116 -8.50 -17.80 -4.56
C ALA A 116 -8.05 -18.43 -3.22
N ASP A 117 -6.75 -18.68 -3.08
CA ASP A 117 -6.09 -19.13 -1.85
C ASP A 117 -6.07 -18.06 -0.74
N MET A 118 -6.31 -16.80 -1.10
CA MET A 118 -6.30 -15.66 -0.17
C MET A 118 -7.71 -15.24 0.29
N VAL A 119 -8.75 -15.99 -0.07
CA VAL A 119 -10.16 -15.69 0.29
C VAL A 119 -10.36 -15.65 1.80
N ASP A 120 -9.84 -16.62 2.54
CA ASP A 120 -10.00 -16.66 4.00
C ASP A 120 -9.22 -15.53 4.68
N THR A 121 -8.05 -15.19 4.16
CA THR A 121 -7.28 -14.02 4.61
C THR A 121 -8.04 -12.72 4.34
N ALA A 122 -8.66 -12.56 3.18
CA ALA A 122 -9.49 -11.40 2.87
C ALA A 122 -10.67 -11.28 3.86
N ARG A 123 -11.33 -12.40 4.20
CA ARG A 123 -12.39 -12.41 5.24
C ARG A 123 -11.87 -12.00 6.61
N ALA A 124 -10.68 -12.45 6.99
CA ALA A 124 -10.04 -12.05 8.26
C ALA A 124 -9.75 -10.54 8.30
N ILE A 125 -9.26 -9.98 7.19
CA ILE A 125 -9.04 -8.53 7.04
C ILE A 125 -10.37 -7.77 7.13
N GLU A 126 -11.44 -8.24 6.50
CA GLU A 126 -12.77 -7.62 6.62
C GLU A 126 -13.32 -7.65 8.05
N ALA A 127 -13.11 -8.77 8.76
CA ALA A 127 -13.49 -8.88 10.16
C ALA A 127 -12.69 -7.91 11.05
N SER A 128 -11.38 -7.80 10.83
CA SER A 128 -10.51 -6.83 11.51
C SER A 128 -10.94 -5.39 11.23
N ALA A 129 -11.22 -5.05 9.97
CA ALA A 129 -11.70 -3.72 9.60
C ALA A 129 -13.01 -3.37 10.32
N LYS A 130 -13.97 -4.30 10.35
CA LYS A 130 -15.23 -4.11 11.08
C LYS A 130 -15.00 -3.89 12.58
N ALA A 131 -14.07 -4.64 13.18
CA ALA A 131 -13.74 -4.50 14.61
C ALA A 131 -13.09 -3.14 14.93
N ASN A 132 -12.34 -2.57 14.00
CA ASN A 132 -11.65 -1.28 14.17
C ASN A 132 -12.45 -0.08 13.62
N GLY A 133 -13.69 -0.28 13.17
CA GLY A 133 -14.51 0.79 12.60
C GLY A 133 -14.06 1.26 11.21
N CYS A 134 -13.21 0.50 10.52
CA CYS A 134 -12.75 0.78 9.16
C CYS A 134 -13.77 0.27 8.13
N HIS A 135 -14.24 1.15 7.24
CA HIS A 135 -15.15 0.81 6.17
C HIS A 135 -14.42 0.40 4.89
N ILE A 136 -14.52 -0.87 4.49
CA ILE A 136 -13.96 -1.36 3.22
C ILE A 136 -14.91 -1.10 2.06
N VAL A 137 -14.46 -0.26 1.13
CA VAL A 137 -15.16 0.08 -0.12
C VAL A 137 -14.59 -0.76 -1.26
N LEU A 138 -15.49 -1.49 -1.93
CA LEU A 138 -15.19 -2.28 -3.13
C LEU A 138 -15.89 -1.68 -4.37
N PRO A 139 -15.38 -1.95 -5.58
CA PRO A 139 -16.03 -1.53 -6.82
C PRO A 139 -17.45 -2.10 -6.93
N LYS A 140 -18.43 -1.23 -7.24
CA LYS A 140 -19.82 -1.64 -7.54
C LYS A 140 -20.07 -1.90 -9.02
N ILE A 141 -19.24 -1.30 -9.88
CA ILE A 141 -19.32 -1.39 -11.34
C ILE A 141 -17.92 -1.71 -11.86
N SER A 142 -17.86 -2.63 -12.82
CA SER A 142 -16.63 -2.99 -13.52
C SER A 142 -16.75 -2.59 -15.00
N LEU A 143 -15.65 -2.17 -15.60
CA LEU A 143 -15.56 -1.84 -17.02
C LEU A 143 -14.71 -2.89 -17.73
N TRP A 144 -15.16 -3.33 -18.90
CA TRP A 144 -14.45 -4.31 -19.73
C TRP A 144 -14.37 -3.85 -21.18
N PRO A 145 -13.34 -4.29 -21.93
CA PRO A 145 -13.36 -4.20 -23.38
C PRO A 145 -14.61 -4.86 -23.97
N ALA A 146 -15.19 -4.26 -25.00
CA ALA A 146 -16.44 -4.76 -25.62
C ALA A 146 -16.32 -6.21 -26.12
N ASN A 147 -15.11 -6.61 -26.55
CA ASN A 147 -14.77 -7.93 -27.06
C ASN A 147 -14.29 -8.93 -25.98
N LEU A 148 -14.25 -8.54 -24.70
CA LEU A 148 -13.81 -9.45 -23.64
C LEU A 148 -14.84 -10.58 -23.44
N PRO A 149 -14.47 -11.87 -23.50
CA PRO A 149 -15.44 -12.97 -23.38
C PRO A 149 -16.19 -12.93 -22.04
N ARG A 150 -17.45 -13.41 -22.03
CA ARG A 150 -18.32 -13.34 -20.84
C ARG A 150 -17.71 -14.00 -19.60
N MET A 151 -16.92 -15.05 -19.76
CA MET A 151 -16.26 -15.72 -18.64
C MET A 151 -15.29 -14.79 -17.87
N PHE A 152 -14.78 -13.71 -18.45
CA PHE A 152 -13.84 -12.77 -17.81
C PHE A 152 -14.54 -11.58 -17.12
N ARG A 153 -15.86 -11.64 -16.94
CA ARG A 153 -16.70 -10.51 -16.55
C ARG A 153 -17.31 -10.72 -15.16
N ILE A 154 -16.76 -10.05 -14.14
CA ILE A 154 -17.25 -10.05 -12.74
C ILE A 154 -18.76 -9.75 -12.66
N GLY A 155 -19.52 -10.66 -12.05
CA GLY A 155 -20.87 -10.41 -11.56
C GLY A 155 -21.86 -9.99 -12.64
N TRP A 156 -21.73 -10.47 -13.88
CA TRP A 156 -22.49 -9.97 -15.03
C TRP A 156 -23.67 -10.86 -15.47
N PRO A 157 -24.90 -10.56 -15.01
CA PRO A 157 -26.10 -11.25 -15.48
C PRO A 157 -26.74 -10.63 -16.74
N GLY A 158 -26.37 -9.41 -17.17
CA GLY A 158 -27.14 -8.58 -18.12
C GLY A 158 -26.53 -8.32 -19.52
N PRO A 159 -27.06 -7.34 -20.30
CA PRO A 159 -26.56 -6.95 -21.62
C PRO A 159 -25.52 -5.83 -21.58
N VAL A 160 -24.39 -5.99 -22.29
CA VAL A 160 -23.20 -5.10 -22.26
C VAL A 160 -23.56 -3.65 -22.58
N MET A 161 -23.29 -2.74 -21.64
CA MET A 161 -23.30 -1.31 -21.94
C MET A 161 -21.93 -0.91 -22.51
N SER A 162 -21.90 -0.51 -23.77
CA SER A 162 -20.69 0.03 -24.38
C SER A 162 -20.54 1.50 -23.97
N ALA A 163 -19.47 1.79 -23.22
CA ALA A 163 -19.01 3.16 -23.09
C ALA A 163 -18.40 3.55 -24.45
N ARG A 164 -19.13 4.31 -25.27
CA ARG A 164 -18.53 4.98 -26.42
C ARG A 164 -17.54 6.00 -25.85
N ALA A 165 -16.25 5.74 -25.99
CA ALA A 165 -15.24 6.80 -25.87
C ALA A 165 -15.64 7.90 -26.86
N ARG A 166 -15.81 9.13 -26.35
CA ARG A 166 -15.98 10.31 -27.20
C ARG A 166 -14.63 10.69 -27.81
#